data_AF-A0A7Y7J4L5-F1
#
_entry.id   AF-A0A7Y7J4L5-F1
#
_cell.length_a   1.000
_cell.length_b   1.000
_cell.length_c   1.000
_cell.angle_alpha   90.00
_cell.angle_beta   90.00
_cell.angle_gamma   90.00
#
_symmetry.space_group_name_H-M   'P 1'
#
loop_
_entity.id
_entity.type
_entity.pdbx_description
1 polymer ?
#
loop_
_entity_poly.entity_id
_entity_poly.type
_entity_poly.pdbx_seq_one_letter_code
_entity_poly.pdbx_strand_id
1 'polypeptide(L)'
;MHGDILDVLAETPASCVAISCRISANWQQGEQLARLVEVILRHPRLRIVIDACDVERLPLSTRIVSGSGRHQLAWQTLSRHMLEPEWGMHAVHWRGEKPDRPAWVSACEPATLTRCLARQLPGHEVRCLPPLIPQDPGFTLVITPRTP
;
A
#
# COMPACT_ATOMS: atom_id res chain seq x y z
N MET A 1 5.87 5.07 22.40
CA MET A 1 5.64 3.67 21.96
C MET A 1 4.95 3.78 20.62
N HIS A 2 5.66 3.56 19.50
CA HIS A 2 5.05 3.64 18.17
C HIS A 2 4.27 2.35 17.98
N GLY A 3 2.94 2.44 17.84
CA GLY A 3 2.10 1.26 17.60
C GLY A 3 2.33 0.76 16.18
N ASP A 4 3.08 -0.33 16.04
CA ASP A 4 3.20 -1.04 14.77
C ASP A 4 1.88 -1.78 14.52
N ILE A 5 1.25 -1.49 13.39
CA ILE A 5 -0.01 -2.15 13.00
C ILE A 5 0.17 -3.67 12.91
N LEU A 6 1.36 -4.17 12.61
CA LEU A 6 1.64 -5.59 12.52
C LEU A 6 1.58 -6.28 13.89
N ASP A 7 1.96 -5.59 14.97
CA ASP A 7 1.85 -6.11 16.34
C ASP A 7 0.37 -6.18 16.75
N VAL A 8 -0.40 -5.13 16.44
CA VAL A 8 -1.86 -5.12 16.65
C VAL A 8 -2.53 -6.26 15.88
N LEU A 9 -2.11 -6.49 14.63
CA LEU A 9 -2.62 -7.59 13.81
C LEU A 9 -2.18 -8.96 14.33
N ALA A 10 -1.00 -9.10 14.94
CA ALA A 10 -0.60 -10.35 15.54
C ALA A 10 -1.47 -10.70 16.77
N GLU A 11 -1.92 -9.69 17.53
CA GLU A 11 -2.67 -9.90 18.77
C GLU A 11 -4.20 -9.90 18.61
N THR A 12 -4.71 -9.34 17.50
CA THR A 12 -6.16 -9.14 17.31
C THR A 12 -6.80 -10.23 16.44
N PRO A 13 -7.80 -10.98 16.91
CA PRO A 13 -8.44 -12.08 16.17
C PRO A 13 -9.51 -11.60 15.14
N ALA A 14 -9.40 -10.39 14.60
CA ALA A 14 -10.39 -9.83 13.66
C ALA A 14 -10.55 -10.68 12.38
N SER A 15 -11.76 -11.15 12.08
CA SER A 15 -11.98 -11.98 10.87
C SER A 15 -11.73 -11.23 9.56
N CYS A 16 -11.86 -9.90 9.56
CA CYS A 16 -11.60 -9.03 8.41
C CYS A 16 -10.72 -7.86 8.83
N VAL A 17 -9.74 -7.51 8.00
CA VAL A 17 -8.77 -6.44 8.26
C VAL A 17 -8.66 -5.52 7.05
N ALA A 18 -8.59 -4.21 7.29
CA ALA A 18 -8.22 -3.21 6.29
C ALA A 18 -7.00 -2.42 6.77
N ILE A 19 -5.98 -2.31 5.93
CA ILE A 19 -4.73 -1.60 6.20
C ILE A 19 -4.58 -0.49 5.17
N SER A 20 -4.56 0.77 5.60
CA SER A 20 -4.27 1.91 4.71
C SER A 20 -2.82 2.34 4.84
N CYS A 21 -2.01 1.95 3.84
CA CYS A 21 -0.60 2.32 3.74
C CYS A 21 -0.39 3.73 3.20
N ARG A 22 -1.44 4.33 2.61
CA ARG A 22 -1.36 5.69 2.04
C ARG A 22 -1.42 6.81 3.07
N ILE A 23 -1.96 6.54 4.27
CA ILE A 23 -2.21 7.57 5.30
C ILE A 23 -1.32 7.36 6.53
N SER A 24 -1.18 6.12 6.99
CA SER A 24 -0.64 5.84 8.34
C SER A 24 0.42 4.75 8.41
N ALA A 25 0.48 3.83 7.45
CA ALA A 25 1.47 2.77 7.42
C ALA A 25 2.51 3.02 6.33
N ASN A 26 3.54 3.81 6.66
CA ASN A 26 4.72 4.00 5.81
C ASN A 26 5.58 2.73 5.83
N TRP A 27 5.10 1.68 5.16
CA TRP A 27 5.88 0.46 5.00
C TRP A 27 6.99 0.72 3.99
N GLN A 28 8.15 1.13 4.48
CA GLN A 28 9.31 1.49 3.67
C GLN A 28 10.30 0.32 3.53
N GLN A 29 10.05 -0.80 4.20
CA GLN A 29 10.97 -1.93 4.25
C GLN A 29 10.26 -3.23 3.92
N GLY A 30 10.91 -4.10 3.16
CA GLY A 30 10.40 -5.43 2.81
C GLY A 30 10.15 -6.32 4.03
N GLU A 31 10.88 -6.08 5.13
CA GLU A 31 10.67 -6.75 6.42
C GLU A 31 9.23 -6.61 6.93
N GLN A 32 8.59 -5.45 6.71
CA GLN A 32 7.21 -5.23 7.15
C GLN A 32 6.21 -6.09 6.34
N LEU A 33 6.49 -6.30 5.05
CA LEU A 33 5.68 -7.20 4.21
C LEU A 33 5.92 -8.67 4.57
N ALA A 34 7.16 -9.06 4.89
CA ALA A 34 7.46 -10.39 5.38
C ALA A 34 6.75 -10.69 6.71
N ARG A 35 6.82 -9.74 7.68
CA ARG A 35 6.09 -9.84 8.95
C ARG A 35 4.58 -9.88 8.75
N LEU A 36 4.04 -9.11 7.80
CA LEU A 36 2.63 -9.21 7.43
C LEU A 36 2.27 -10.63 6.99
N VAL A 37 3.06 -11.22 6.07
CA VAL A 37 2.84 -12.61 5.61
C VAL A 37 2.81 -13.58 6.79
N GLU A 38 3.76 -13.47 7.73
CA GLU A 38 3.76 -14.31 8.93
C GLU A 38 2.50 -14.16 9.77
N VAL A 39 2.04 -12.91 9.98
CA VAL A 39 0.82 -12.63 10.75
C VAL A 39 -0.41 -13.23 10.07
N ILE A 40 -0.50 -13.16 8.74
CA ILE A 40 -1.58 -13.78 7.95
C ILE A 40 -1.58 -15.30 8.12
N LEU A 41 -0.41 -15.93 8.09
CA LEU A 41 -0.28 -17.38 8.21
C LEU A 41 -0.58 -17.87 9.64
N ARG A 42 -0.26 -17.08 10.67
CA ARG A 42 -0.52 -17.43 12.08
C ARG A 42 -2.01 -17.34 12.45
N HIS A 43 -2.72 -16.36 11.91
CA HIS A 43 -4.13 -16.13 12.21
C HIS A 43 -4.97 -16.15 10.94
N PRO A 44 -5.71 -17.24 10.67
CA PRO A 44 -6.59 -17.32 9.51
C PRO A 44 -7.63 -16.21 9.55
N ARG A 45 -7.65 -15.35 8.52
CA ARG A 45 -8.65 -14.28 8.35
C ARG A 45 -9.48 -14.56 7.11
N LEU A 46 -10.75 -14.20 7.15
CA LEU A 46 -11.65 -14.34 6.00
C LEU A 46 -11.26 -13.37 4.88
N ARG A 47 -10.75 -12.19 5.23
CA ARG A 47 -10.36 -11.17 4.26
C ARG A 47 -9.37 -10.17 4.82
N ILE A 48 -8.39 -9.81 4.00
CA ILE A 48 -7.45 -8.73 4.28
C ILE A 48 -7.43 -7.81 3.07
N VAL A 49 -7.58 -6.52 3.33
CA VAL A 49 -7.58 -5.47 2.33
C VAL A 49 -6.41 -4.54 2.62
N ILE A 50 -5.56 -4.31 1.64
CA ILE A 50 -4.42 -3.40 1.75
C ILE A 50 -4.58 -2.32 0.69
N ASP A 51 -4.56 -1.08 1.13
CA ASP A 51 -4.64 0.10 0.29
C ASP A 51 -3.25 0.74 0.19
N ALA A 52 -2.71 0.82 -1.03
CA ALA A 52 -1.32 1.22 -1.30
C ALA A 52 -1.23 2.19 -2.49
N CYS A 53 -0.13 2.95 -2.57
CA CYS A 53 0.16 3.82 -3.71
C CYS A 53 0.76 3.02 -4.88
N ASP A 54 0.18 3.17 -6.07
CA ASP A 54 0.66 2.61 -7.32
C ASP A 54 1.80 3.48 -7.88
N VAL A 55 3.00 2.92 -7.93
CA VAL A 55 4.17 3.65 -8.42
C VAL A 55 4.09 3.97 -9.91
N GLU A 56 3.37 3.17 -10.70
CA GLU A 56 3.20 3.37 -12.15
C GLU A 56 2.27 4.56 -12.43
N ARG A 57 1.37 4.88 -11.48
CA ARG A 57 0.47 6.04 -11.52
C ARG A 57 1.04 7.31 -10.89
N LEU A 58 2.30 7.27 -10.46
CA LEU A 58 3.03 8.42 -9.90
C LEU A 58 4.21 8.85 -10.80
N PRO A 59 4.00 9.23 -12.09
CA PRO A 59 5.11 9.68 -12.93
C PRO A 59 5.76 10.93 -12.36
N LEU A 60 7.08 11.06 -12.54
CA LEU A 60 7.82 12.26 -12.17
C LEU A 60 7.19 13.51 -12.79
N SER A 61 7.13 14.60 -12.03
CA SER A 61 6.53 15.88 -12.44
C SER A 61 5.02 15.83 -12.73
N THR A 62 4.33 14.74 -12.42
CA THR A 62 2.86 14.68 -12.55
C THR A 62 2.22 15.47 -11.42
N ARG A 63 1.39 16.44 -11.77
CA ARG A 63 0.53 17.16 -10.84
C ARG A 63 -0.80 16.45 -10.72
N ILE A 64 -1.05 15.79 -9.59
CA ILE A 64 -2.34 15.16 -9.30
C ILE A 64 -3.20 16.19 -8.57
N VAL A 65 -4.36 16.53 -9.13
CA VAL A 65 -5.31 17.46 -8.53
C VAL A 65 -6.51 16.67 -8.03
N SER A 66 -6.81 16.78 -6.74
CA SER A 66 -8.01 16.21 -6.13
C SER A 66 -8.90 17.30 -5.56
N GLY A 67 -10.22 17.13 -5.66
CA GLY A 67 -11.24 18.05 -5.15
C GLY A 67 -11.91 18.92 -6.22
N SER A 68 -12.88 19.73 -5.79
CA SER A 68 -13.63 20.64 -6.66
C SER A 68 -13.63 22.07 -6.10
N GLY A 69 -13.70 23.07 -7.00
CA GLY A 69 -13.77 24.48 -6.62
C GLY A 69 -12.55 24.96 -5.81
N ARG A 70 -12.81 25.57 -4.65
CA ARG A 70 -11.78 26.19 -3.79
C ARG A 70 -10.94 25.19 -2.97
N HIS A 71 -11.28 23.90 -3.02
CA HIS A 71 -10.62 22.84 -2.24
C HIS A 71 -9.80 21.90 -3.13
N GLN A 72 -9.21 22.43 -4.20
CA GLN A 72 -8.26 21.68 -5.00
C GLN A 72 -6.95 21.53 -4.23
N LEU A 73 -6.55 20.28 -3.98
CA LEU A 73 -5.23 19.93 -3.50
C LEU A 73 -4.45 19.38 -4.67
N ALA A 74 -3.31 19.99 -4.98
CA ALA A 74 -2.40 19.44 -5.95
C ALA A 74 -1.13 18.89 -5.31
N TRP A 75 -0.62 17.81 -5.88
CA TRP A 75 0.57 17.13 -5.41
C TRP A 75 1.46 16.79 -6.59
N GLN A 76 2.77 16.87 -6.41
CA GLN A 76 3.75 16.62 -7.44
C GLN A 76 4.77 15.58 -6.97
N THR A 77 5.00 14.55 -7.78
CA THR A 77 6.12 13.63 -7.58
C THR A 77 7.43 14.31 -7.96
N LEU A 78 8.37 14.41 -7.02
CA LEU A 78 9.68 15.04 -7.19
C LEU A 78 10.76 14.02 -7.57
N SER A 79 10.82 12.89 -6.86
CA SER A 79 11.76 11.81 -7.13
C SER A 79 11.20 10.46 -6.70
N ARG A 80 11.81 9.40 -7.22
CA ARG A 80 11.47 7.99 -6.92
C ARG A 80 12.75 7.19 -6.77
N HIS A 81 12.82 6.36 -5.74
CA HIS A 81 13.94 5.48 -5.46
C HIS A 81 13.42 4.07 -5.22
N MET A 82 13.94 3.09 -5.96
CA MET A 82 13.69 1.69 -5.67
C MET A 82 14.32 1.36 -4.32
N LEU A 83 13.54 0.77 -3.41
CA LEU A 83 14.00 0.34 -2.09
C LEU A 83 14.27 -1.16 -2.10
N GLU A 84 13.24 -1.95 -2.39
CA GLU A 84 13.27 -3.42 -2.32
C GLU A 84 12.71 -3.99 -3.64
N PRO A 85 13.58 -4.28 -4.62
CA PRO A 85 13.18 -4.75 -5.94
C PRO A 85 12.37 -6.04 -5.91
N GLU A 86 12.65 -6.92 -4.95
CA GLU A 86 11.96 -8.20 -4.80
C GLU A 86 10.50 -8.03 -4.39
N TRP A 87 10.16 -6.92 -3.73
CA TRP A 87 8.79 -6.56 -3.38
C TRP A 87 8.19 -5.51 -4.33
N GLY A 88 8.99 -4.96 -5.24
CA GLY A 88 8.59 -3.86 -6.12
C GLY A 88 8.30 -2.58 -5.32
N MET A 89 9.03 -2.34 -4.22
CA MET A 89 8.81 -1.20 -3.33
C MET A 89 9.67 0.00 -3.70
N HIS A 90 9.07 1.18 -3.66
CA HIS A 90 9.70 2.45 -3.97
C HIS A 90 9.45 3.48 -2.87
N ALA A 91 10.46 4.28 -2.55
CA ALA A 91 10.30 5.55 -1.87
C ALA A 91 9.96 6.62 -2.90
N VAL A 92 8.83 7.29 -2.73
CA VAL A 92 8.40 8.39 -3.60
C VAL A 92 8.43 9.68 -2.80
N HIS A 93 9.24 10.61 -3.27
CA HIS A 93 9.29 11.97 -2.75
C HIS A 93 8.23 12.80 -3.46
N TRP A 94 7.31 13.38 -2.71
CA TRP A 94 6.21 14.16 -3.24
C TRP A 94 6.07 15.49 -2.50
N ARG A 95 5.53 16.50 -3.18
CA ARG A 95 5.26 17.84 -2.63
C ARG A 95 3.81 18.21 -2.87
N GLY A 96 3.09 18.49 -1.79
CA GLY A 96 1.75 19.08 -1.86
C GLY A 96 1.80 20.59 -2.03
N GLU A 97 0.74 21.18 -2.57
CA GLU A 97 0.61 22.65 -2.65
C GLU A 97 0.37 23.28 -1.28
N LYS A 98 -0.34 22.59 -0.38
CA LYS A 98 -0.54 22.98 1.04
C LYS A 98 -0.84 21.75 1.90
N PRO A 99 -0.10 21.47 2.99
CA PRO A 99 1.11 22.16 3.45
C PRO A 99 2.30 21.91 2.51
N ASP A 100 3.10 22.95 2.26
CA ASP A 100 4.26 22.99 1.35
C ASP A 100 5.49 22.25 1.92
N ARG A 101 5.27 21.04 2.44
CA ARG A 101 6.35 20.20 2.96
C ARG A 101 6.50 18.98 2.06
N PRO A 102 7.69 18.79 1.47
CA PRO A 102 8.00 17.53 0.83
C PRO A 102 7.89 16.41 1.84
N ALA A 103 7.33 15.28 1.43
CA ALA A 103 7.25 14.10 2.25
C ALA A 103 7.67 12.88 1.44
N TRP A 104 8.01 11.81 2.15
CA TRP A 104 8.28 10.51 1.58
C TRP A 104 7.10 9.60 1.82
N VAL A 105 6.64 8.94 0.76
CA VAL A 105 5.60 7.91 0.82
C VAL A 105 6.11 6.64 0.18
N SER A 106 5.62 5.51 0.67
CA SER A 106 5.86 4.22 0.04
C SER A 106 4.90 4.03 -1.13
N ALA A 107 5.44 3.63 -2.27
CA ALA A 107 4.65 3.17 -3.41
C ALA A 107 5.14 1.79 -3.84
N CYS A 108 4.28 1.03 -4.50
CA CYS A 108 4.55 -0.33 -4.91
C CYS A 108 4.21 -0.52 -6.38
N GLU A 109 4.93 -1.42 -7.04
CA GLU A 109 4.53 -2.00 -8.32
C GLU A 109 3.41 -3.02 -8.07
N PRO A 110 2.17 -2.76 -8.52
CA PRO A 110 1.04 -3.62 -8.15
C PRO A 110 1.24 -5.07 -8.62
N ALA A 111 1.78 -5.25 -9.83
CA ALA A 111 2.03 -6.58 -10.40
C ALA A 111 3.11 -7.36 -9.63
N THR A 112 4.21 -6.69 -9.26
CA THR A 112 5.30 -7.33 -8.50
C THR A 112 4.83 -7.71 -7.10
N LEU A 113 4.21 -6.77 -6.38
CA LEU A 113 3.74 -7.02 -5.02
C LEU A 113 2.67 -8.12 -4.97
N THR A 114 1.68 -8.09 -5.88
CA THR A 114 0.64 -9.12 -5.99
C THR A 114 1.26 -10.50 -6.19
N ARG A 115 2.20 -10.62 -7.12
CA ARG A 115 2.88 -11.88 -7.43
C ARG A 115 3.69 -12.39 -6.25
N CYS A 116 4.39 -11.51 -5.53
CA CYS A 116 5.19 -11.90 -4.37
C CYS A 116 4.32 -12.39 -3.21
N LEU A 117 3.24 -11.67 -2.89
CA LEU A 117 2.28 -12.10 -1.88
C LEU A 117 1.60 -13.42 -2.26
N ALA A 118 1.21 -13.60 -3.53
CA ALA A 118 0.60 -14.84 -4.00
C ALA A 118 1.53 -16.06 -3.86
N ARG A 119 2.85 -15.87 -4.04
CA ARG A 119 3.85 -16.93 -3.83
C ARG A 119 4.01 -17.28 -2.35
N GLN A 120 3.99 -16.27 -1.48
CA GLN A 120 4.22 -16.45 -0.05
C GLN A 120 2.97 -16.93 0.71
N LEU A 121 1.79 -16.77 0.11
CA LEU A 121 0.51 -17.17 0.67
C LEU A 121 -0.17 -18.22 -0.23
N PRO A 122 0.39 -19.44 -0.39
CA PRO A 122 -0.10 -20.43 -1.35
C PRO A 122 -1.54 -20.90 -1.08
N GLY A 123 -2.00 -20.85 0.17
CA GLY A 123 -3.38 -21.13 0.57
C GLY A 123 -4.37 -19.98 0.35
N HIS A 124 -3.94 -18.87 -0.22
CA HIS A 124 -4.74 -17.67 -0.42
C HIS A 124 -4.89 -17.32 -1.90
N GLU A 125 -5.97 -16.64 -2.22
CA GLU A 125 -6.13 -15.87 -3.43
C GLU A 125 -5.68 -14.43 -3.14
N VAL A 126 -4.82 -13.89 -3.99
CA VAL A 126 -4.36 -12.50 -3.92
C VAL A 126 -4.76 -11.79 -5.19
N ARG A 127 -5.59 -10.75 -5.06
CA ARG A 127 -6.13 -9.97 -6.17
C ARG A 127 -5.71 -8.51 -6.05
N CYS A 128 -5.26 -7.93 -7.15
CA CYS A 128 -5.12 -6.49 -7.28
C CYS A 128 -6.37 -5.91 -7.91
N LEU A 129 -7.01 -4.95 -7.25
CA LEU A 129 -8.15 -4.21 -7.74
C LEU A 129 -7.71 -2.79 -8.12
N PRO A 130 -8.22 -2.24 -9.23
CA PRO A 130 -7.95 -0.86 -9.62
C PRO A 130 -8.59 0.12 -8.61
N PRO A 131 -8.13 1.38 -8.57
CA PRO A 131 -8.75 2.39 -7.74
C PRO A 131 -10.20 2.65 -8.18
N LEU A 132 -11.05 2.99 -7.21
CA LEU A 132 -12.45 3.36 -7.48
C LEU A 132 -12.58 4.69 -8.21
N ILE A 133 -11.62 5.60 -8.00
CA ILE A 133 -11.59 6.92 -8.62
C ILE A 133 -10.51 6.91 -9.72
N PRO A 134 -10.83 7.27 -10.99
CA PRO A 134 -9.88 7.15 -12.10
C PRO A 134 -8.55 7.90 -11.90
N GLN A 135 -8.58 9.04 -11.19
CA GLN A 135 -7.41 9.88 -10.92
C GLN A 135 -6.69 9.53 -9.61
N ASP A 136 -7.21 8.57 -8.85
CA ASP A 136 -6.57 8.13 -7.62
C ASP A 136 -5.31 7.31 -7.98
N PRO A 137 -4.11 7.71 -7.49
CA PRO A 137 -2.88 6.94 -7.69
C PRO A 137 -2.78 5.70 -6.79
N GLY A 138 -3.86 5.28 -6.13
CA GLY A 138 -3.92 4.08 -5.31
C GLY A 138 -4.25 2.81 -6.07
N PHE A 139 -4.07 1.68 -5.39
CA PHE A 139 -4.64 0.38 -5.75
C PHE A 139 -4.99 -0.39 -4.47
N THR A 140 -5.80 -1.43 -4.61
CA THR A 140 -6.21 -2.26 -3.48
C THR A 140 -5.81 -3.70 -3.70
N LEU A 141 -5.07 -4.28 -2.75
CA LEU A 141 -4.84 -5.71 -2.67
C LEU A 141 -5.91 -6.34 -1.79
N VAL A 142 -6.51 -7.41 -2.28
CA VAL A 142 -7.45 -8.24 -1.54
C VAL A 142 -6.85 -9.63 -1.40
N ILE A 143 -6.70 -10.08 -0.16
CA ILE A 143 -6.19 -11.40 0.20
C ILE A 143 -7.34 -12.15 0.88
N THR A 144 -7.69 -13.31 0.36
CA THR A 144 -8.73 -14.19 0.92
C THR A 144 -8.24 -15.63 0.94
N PRO A 145 -8.59 -16.45 1.95
CA PRO A 145 -8.31 -17.87 1.92
C PRO A 145 -8.95 -18.49 0.67
N ARG A 146 -8.27 -19.43 0.03
CA ARG A 146 -8.92 -20.26 -0.98
C ARG A 146 -9.92 -21.15 -0.27
N THR A 147 -11.18 -21.09 -0.67
CA THR A 147 -12.15 -22.11 -0.25
C THR A 147 -11.65 -23.48 -0.73
N PRO A 148 -11.69 -24.51 0.12
CA PRO A 148 -11.43 -25.88 -0.29
C PRO A 148 -12.44 -26.36 -1.35
#